data_AF-A0A820LM58-F1
#
_entry.id   AF-A0A820LM58-F1
#
_cell.length_a   1.000
_cell.length_b   1.000
_cell.length_c   1.000
_cell.angle_alpha   90.00
_cell.angle_beta   90.00
_cell.angle_gamma   90.00
#
_symmetry.space_group_name_H-M   'P 1'
#
loop_
_entity.id
_entity.type
_entity.pdbx_description
1 polymer ?
#
loop_
_entity_poly.entity_id
_entity_poly.type
_entity_poly.pdbx_seq_one_letter_code
_entity_poly.pdbx_strand_id
1 'polypeptide(L)'
;MTDANVIIGHGHLLSSLIDKAHCGSTLASLVHCYYELYGKCCTTNLVTTFSKLFTLFFLQYFRDFTLGIEDVLLLLSGVSHRCRSINK
;
A
#
# COMPACT_ATOMS: atom_id res chain seq x y z
N MET A 1 13.20 4.93 -14.11
CA MET A 1 12.76 4.93 -12.70
C MET A 1 11.46 4.16 -12.65
N THR A 2 11.37 3.12 -11.83
CA THR A 2 10.14 2.34 -11.65
C THR A 2 9.24 3.00 -10.60
N ASP A 3 7.91 2.90 -10.76
CA ASP A 3 6.90 3.46 -9.84
C ASP A 3 7.01 2.97 -8.37
N ALA A 4 7.87 1.99 -8.10
CA ALA A 4 8.08 1.40 -6.79
C ALA A 4 8.83 2.30 -5.79
N ASN A 5 9.50 3.37 -6.23
CA ASN A 5 10.35 4.17 -5.35
C ASN A 5 9.62 5.44 -4.87
N VAL A 6 9.31 5.57 -3.57
CA VAL A 6 8.64 6.77 -3.05
C VAL A 6 9.63 7.87 -2.72
N ILE A 7 9.40 9.05 -3.29
CA ILE A 7 10.22 10.25 -3.08
C ILE A 7 9.32 11.32 -2.49
N ILE A 8 9.73 11.89 -1.36
CA ILE A 8 9.02 12.98 -0.69
C ILE A 8 9.98 14.15 -0.57
N GLY A 9 9.61 15.28 -1.17
CA GLY A 9 10.42 16.50 -1.17
C GLY A 9 9.57 17.68 -0.73
N HIS A 10 10.08 18.46 0.24
CA HIS A 10 9.38 19.65 0.78
C HIS A 10 7.92 19.40 1.19
N GLY A 11 7.62 18.20 1.71
CA GLY A 11 6.26 17.82 2.11
C GLY A 11 5.34 17.36 0.97
N HIS A 12 5.84 17.29 -0.27
CA HIS A 12 5.09 16.80 -1.42
C HIS A 12 5.55 15.39 -1.81
N LEU A 13 4.57 14.55 -2.16
CA LEU A 13 4.81 13.23 -2.74
C LEU A 13 5.19 13.42 -4.22
N LEU A 14 6.45 13.12 -4.56
CA LEU A 14 7.03 13.30 -5.90
C LEU A 14 7.03 12.01 -6.72
N SER A 15 6.59 10.88 -6.15
CA SER A 15 6.54 9.58 -6.82
C SER A 15 5.28 8.79 -6.48
N SER A 16 5.02 7.74 -7.26
CA SER A 16 3.70 7.41 -7.79
C SER A 16 2.86 6.43 -6.99
N LEU A 17 3.41 5.66 -6.03
CA LEU A 17 2.60 4.74 -5.23
C LEU A 17 3.04 4.62 -3.77
N ILE A 18 2.11 4.91 -2.85
CA ILE A 18 2.28 4.63 -1.43
C ILE A 18 1.75 3.23 -1.14
N ASP A 19 2.60 2.36 -0.61
CA ASP A 19 2.24 1.02 -0.15
C ASP A 19 2.42 0.88 1.38
N LYS A 20 2.04 -0.27 1.92
CA LYS A 20 2.18 -0.64 3.33
C LYS A 20 3.59 -0.43 3.85
N ALA A 21 4.62 -0.59 3.02
CA ALA A 21 6.01 -0.34 3.41
C ALA A 21 6.23 1.07 3.96
N HIS A 22 5.45 2.06 3.51
CA HIS A 22 5.63 3.48 3.85
C HIS A 22 4.70 3.96 4.97
N CYS A 23 3.47 3.46 5.02
CA CYS A 23 2.48 3.85 6.03
C CYS A 23 2.41 2.88 7.23
N GLY A 24 3.11 1.75 7.16
CA GLY A 24 3.11 0.70 8.18
C GLY A 24 4.29 0.79 9.16
N SER A 25 4.45 -0.27 9.95
CA SER A 25 5.47 -0.43 10.99
C SER A 25 6.85 -0.84 10.46
N THR A 26 7.14 -0.56 9.19
CA THR A 26 8.42 -0.91 8.58
C THR A 26 9.52 0.02 9.08
N LEU A 27 10.73 -0.50 9.29
CA LEU A 27 11.89 0.31 9.62
C LEU A 27 12.12 1.36 8.53
N ALA A 28 12.45 2.61 8.90
CA ALA A 28 12.62 3.74 7.98
C ALA A 28 11.39 4.06 7.09
N SER A 29 10.19 3.69 7.53
CA SER A 29 8.95 4.11 6.87
C SER A 29 8.73 5.62 6.98
N LEU A 30 7.83 6.16 6.14
CA LEU A 30 7.44 7.58 6.17
C LEU A 30 6.99 7.99 7.57
N VAL A 31 6.20 7.13 8.22
CA VAL A 31 5.70 7.35 9.58
C VAL A 31 6.84 7.43 10.59
N HIS A 32 7.86 6.57 10.46
CA HIS A 32 9.03 6.59 11.32
C HIS A 32 9.87 7.87 11.12
N CYS A 33 10.12 8.27 9.87
CA CYS A 33 10.81 9.53 9.56
C CYS A 33 10.05 10.74 10.12
N TYR A 34 8.72 10.74 10.03
CA TYR A 34 7.89 11.81 10.58
C TYR A 34 7.94 11.87 12.11
N TYR A 35 8.03 10.71 12.76
CA TYR A 35 8.19 10.59 14.21
C TYR A 35 9.52 11.17 14.69
N GLU A 36 10.61 10.82 14.01
CA GLU A 36 11.94 11.34 14.34
C GLU A 36 12.05 12.86 14.12
N LEU A 37 11.40 13.40 13.07
CA LEU A 37 11.50 14.84 12.74
C LEU A 37 10.55 15.73 13.55
N TYR A 38 9.31 15.31 13.78
CA TYR A 38 8.24 16.15 14.36
C TYR A 38 7.68 15.61 15.68
N GLY A 39 8.12 14.43 16.10
CA GLY A 39 7.70 13.80 17.35
C GLY A 39 6.35 13.08 17.28
N LYS A 40 5.93 12.59 18.45
CA LYS A 40 4.79 11.69 18.61
C LYS A 40 3.46 12.29 18.19
N CYS A 41 3.11 13.48 18.67
CA CYS A 41 1.79 14.09 18.45
C CYS A 41 1.50 14.33 16.97
N CYS A 42 2.48 14.87 16.24
CA CYS A 42 2.38 15.12 14.81
C CYS A 42 2.21 13.81 14.02
N THR A 43 2.98 12.78 14.38
CA THR A 43 2.92 11.47 13.73
C THR A 43 1.58 10.78 13.96
N THR A 44 1.05 10.82 15.19
CA THR A 44 -0.27 10.26 15.48
C THR A 44 -1.37 10.95 14.68
N ASN A 45 -1.26 12.27 14.48
CA ASN A 45 -2.22 13.02 13.67
C ASN A 45 -2.10 12.67 12.17
N LEU A 46 -0.88 12.50 11.67
CA LEU A 46 -0.63 12.07 10.29
C LEU A 46 -1.24 10.70 10.02
N VAL A 47 -0.97 9.71 10.87
CA VAL A 47 -1.52 8.35 10.72
C VAL A 47 -3.04 8.37 10.81
N THR A 48 -3.61 9.17 11.72
CA THR A 48 -5.08 9.33 11.83
C THR A 48 -5.67 9.93 10.55
N THR A 49 -4.99 10.92 9.96
CA THR A 49 -5.42 11.56 8.71
C THR A 49 -5.33 10.59 7.54
N PHE A 50 -4.25 9.81 7.44
CA PHE A 50 -4.10 8.77 6.42
C PHE A 50 -5.17 7.69 6.54
N SER A 51 -5.46 7.20 7.75
CA SER A 51 -6.54 6.22 7.96
C SER A 51 -7.90 6.75 7.51
N LYS A 52 -8.21 8.02 7.80
CA LYS A 52 -9.47 8.65 7.33
C LYS A 52 -9.48 8.80 5.81
N LEU A 53 -8.36 9.23 5.22
CA LEU A 53 -8.24 9.39 3.77
C LEU A 53 -8.43 8.06 3.04
N PHE A 54 -7.75 7.00 3.47
CA PHE A 54 -7.85 5.68 2.83
C PHE A 54 -9.24 5.06 3.00
N THR A 55 -9.81 5.12 4.20
CA THR A 55 -11.08 4.46 4.47
C THR A 55 -12.28 5.27 3.99
N LEU A 56 -12.37 6.55 4.35
CA LEU A 56 -13.57 7.35 4.06
C LEU A 56 -13.56 7.89 2.63
N PHE A 57 -12.43 8.43 2.20
CA PHE A 57 -12.37 9.10 0.90
C PHE A 57 -12.16 8.07 -0.21
N PHE A 58 -11.08 7.28 -0.14
CA PHE A 58 -10.78 6.33 -1.22
C PHE A 58 -11.75 5.15 -1.25
N LEU A 59 -11.89 4.41 -0.15
CA LEU A 59 -12.70 3.18 -0.15
C LEU A 59 -14.21 3.44 -0.16
N GLN A 60 -14.71 4.40 0.64
CA GLN A 60 -16.16 4.59 0.77
C GLN A 60 -16.77 5.60 -0.20
N TYR A 61 -16.01 6.61 -0.64
CA TYR A 61 -16.58 7.70 -1.47
C TYR A 61 -16.18 7.59 -2.95
N PHE A 62 -14.90 7.35 -3.25
CA PHE A 62 -14.41 7.31 -4.64
C PHE A 62 -14.49 5.94 -5.28
N ARG A 63 -14.11 4.88 -4.56
CA ARG A 63 -13.92 3.55 -5.16
C ARG A 63 -14.04 2.45 -4.12
N ASP A 64 -15.11 1.67 -4.23
CA ASP A 64 -15.25 0.43 -3.48
C ASP A 64 -14.21 -0.60 -3.93
N PHE A 65 -13.88 -1.52 -3.02
CA PHE A 65 -13.04 -2.68 -3.29
C PHE A 65 -13.80 -3.96 -2.98
N THR A 66 -13.78 -4.91 -3.92
CA THR A 66 -14.45 -6.21 -3.78
C THR A 66 -13.50 -7.34 -4.19
N LEU A 67 -13.78 -8.54 -3.70
CA LEU A 67 -13.07 -9.76 -4.06
C LEU A 67 -14.10 -10.86 -4.28
N GLY A 68 -14.29 -11.25 -5.55
CA GLY A 68 -15.18 -12.32 -5.96
C GLY A 68 -14.47 -13.67 -6.08
N ILE A 69 -15.25 -14.74 -6.31
CA ILE A 69 -14.70 -16.08 -6.58
C ILE A 69 -13.87 -16.06 -7.88
N GLU A 70 -14.30 -15.29 -8.88
CA GLU A 70 -13.62 -15.16 -10.16
C GLU A 70 -12.18 -14.62 -10.01
N ASP A 71 -11.93 -13.74 -9.03
CA ASP A 71 -10.60 -13.17 -8.77
C ASP A 71 -9.60 -14.19 -8.21
N VAL A 72 -10.10 -15.33 -7.71
CA VAL A 72 -9.29 -16.42 -7.13
C VAL A 72 -9.04 -17.53 -8.17
N LEU A 73 -9.84 -17.60 -9.23
CA LEU A 73 -9.73 -18.66 -10.24
C LEU A 73 -8.48 -18.50 -11.09
N LEU A 74 -7.74 -19.59 -11.24
CA LEU A 74 -6.61 -19.65 -12.15
C LEU A 74 -7.10 -19.82 -13.59
N LEU A 75 -6.47 -19.10 -14.52
CA LEU A 75 -6.61 -19.44 -15.93
C LEU A 75 -6.11 -20.87 -16.20
N LEU A 76 -6.71 -21.53 -17.19
CA LEU A 76 -6.34 -22.89 -17.61
C LEU A 76 -4.84 -23.06 -17.85
N SER A 77 -4.19 -22.05 -18.45
CA SER A 77 -2.74 -22.04 -18.66
C SER A 77 -1.97 -22.12 -17.33
N GLY A 78 -2.39 -21.35 -16.32
CA GLY A 78 -1.82 -21.38 -14.97
C GLY A 78 -2.01 -22.74 -14.29
N VAL A 79 -3.17 -23.38 -14.48
CA VAL A 79 -3.44 -24.72 -13.95
C VAL A 79 -2.51 -25.76 -14.58
N SER A 80 -2.32 -25.74 -15.91
CA SER A 80 -1.40 -26.66 -16.59
C SER A 80 0.04 -26.52 -16.09
N HIS A 81 0.52 -25.29 -15.87
CA HIS A 81 1.84 -25.05 -15.28
C HIS A 81 1.94 -25.60 -13.85
N ARG A 82 0.91 -25.41 -13.03
CA ARG A 82 0.87 -25.91 -11.65
C ARG A 82 0.88 -27.44 -11.60
N CYS A 83 0.06 -28.11 -12.42
CA CYS A 83 0.04 -29.57 -12.53
C CYS A 83 1.39 -30.14 -12.97
N ARG A 84 2.11 -29.45 -13.86
CA ARG A 84 3.44 -29.86 -14.32
C ARG A 84 4.53 -29.67 -13.27
N SER A 85 4.40 -28.69 -12.37
CA SER A 85 5.33 -28.48 -11.25
C SER A 85 5.07 -29.40 -10.06
N ILE A 86 3.83 -29.84 -9.83
CA ILE A 86 3.50 -30.75 -8.71
C ILE A 86 3.88 -32.21 -9.04
N ASN A 87 3.83 -32.61 -10.31
CA ASN A 87 4.22 -33.95 -10.76
C ASN A 87 5.74 -34.11 -11.02
N LYS A 88 6.57 -33.20 -10.49
CA LYS A 88 8.04 -33.30 -10.48
C LYS A 88 8.52 -33.60 -9.08
#